data_AF-A0A815DEI2-F1
#
_entry.id   AF-A0A815DEI2-F1
#
_cell.length_a   1.000
_cell.length_b   1.000
_cell.length_c   1.000
_cell.angle_alpha   90.00
_cell.angle_beta   90.00
_cell.angle_gamma   90.00
#
_symmetry.space_group_name_H-M   'P 1'
#
loop_
_entity.id
_entity.type
_entity.pdbx_description
1 polymer ?
#
loop_
_entity_poly.entity_id
_entity_poly.type
_entity_poly.pdbx_seq_one_letter_code
_entity_poly.pdbx_strand_id
1 'polypeptide(L)'
;MANQRLTTGSLLRYLRGNTTEKATLQVVGIKTIDSKTDDPSGASKRYRLMLSDGKATFSSCMLGTQMNKLIETNSLKENSIVRIDRVMVNSIDKQNGR
;
A
#
# COMPACT_ATOMS: atom_id res chain seq x y z
N MET A 1 22.01 14.46 -6.80
CA MET A 1 20.62 14.00 -6.55
C MET A 1 20.66 12.51 -6.33
N ALA A 2 20.15 12.00 -5.22
CA ALA A 2 20.17 10.57 -4.94
C ALA A 2 19.20 9.84 -5.89
N ASN A 3 19.73 9.12 -6.87
CA ASN A 3 18.96 8.21 -7.71
C ASN A 3 18.56 6.99 -6.88
N GLN A 4 17.55 7.14 -6.03
CA GLN A 4 17.01 6.02 -5.27
C GLN A 4 16.31 5.09 -6.28
N ARG A 5 17.02 4.03 -6.69
CA ARG A 5 16.50 3.05 -7.64
C ARG A 5 15.31 2.32 -7.03
N LEU A 6 14.17 2.37 -7.72
CA LEU A 6 13.02 1.52 -7.42
C LEU A 6 13.36 0.06 -7.72
N THR A 7 12.77 -0.86 -6.96
CA THR A 7 12.97 -2.30 -7.15
C THR A 7 12.06 -2.82 -8.27
N THR A 8 12.46 -2.61 -9.51
CA THR A 8 11.65 -2.93 -10.69
C THR A 8 11.18 -4.39 -10.74
N GLY A 9 9.88 -4.58 -10.97
CA GLY A 9 9.23 -5.89 -11.06
C GLY A 9 8.79 -6.48 -9.72
N SER A 10 9.08 -5.83 -8.59
CA SER A 10 8.74 -6.36 -7.27
C SER A 10 7.23 -6.45 -7.03
N LEU A 11 6.43 -5.54 -7.61
CA LEU A 11 4.97 -5.61 -7.45
C LEU A 11 4.40 -6.91 -8.00
N LEU A 12 4.84 -7.33 -9.19
CA LEU A 12 4.43 -8.60 -9.77
C LEU A 12 4.90 -9.80 -8.93
N ARG A 13 6.08 -9.71 -8.30
CA ARG A 13 6.60 -10.77 -7.43
C ARG A 13 5.78 -10.88 -6.14
N TYR A 14 5.40 -9.77 -5.53
CA TYR A 14 4.47 -9.76 -4.39
C TYR A 14 3.16 -10.43 -4.76
N LEU A 15 2.55 -10.07 -5.89
CA LEU A 15 1.29 -10.66 -6.35
C LEU A 15 1.40 -12.16 -6.68
N ARG A 16 2.61 -12.65 -7.00
CA ARG A 16 2.91 -14.07 -7.20
C ARG A 16 3.28 -14.80 -5.91
N GLY A 17 3.18 -14.14 -4.75
CA GLY A 17 3.40 -14.74 -3.44
C GLY A 17 4.80 -14.56 -2.84
N ASN A 18 5.74 -13.89 -3.53
CA ASN A 18 7.05 -13.59 -2.93
C ASN A 18 6.95 -12.35 -2.02
N THR A 19 6.45 -12.54 -0.80
CA THR A 19 6.28 -11.48 0.21
C THR A 19 7.50 -11.26 1.10
N THR A 20 8.58 -12.03 0.90
CA THR A 20 9.83 -11.94 1.68
C THR A 20 10.81 -10.91 1.13
N GLU A 21 10.67 -10.53 -0.13
CA GLU A 21 11.50 -9.51 -0.77
C GLU A 21 11.26 -8.14 -0.12
N LYS A 22 12.33 -7.41 0.18
CA LYS A 22 12.24 -6.00 0.60
C LYS A 22 12.41 -5.11 -0.62
N ALA A 23 11.32 -4.48 -1.06
CA ALA A 23 11.32 -3.65 -2.26
C ALA A 23 11.24 -2.16 -1.96
N THR A 24 11.98 -1.36 -2.72
CA THR A 24 11.86 0.11 -2.75
C THR A 24 10.83 0.51 -3.80
N LEU A 25 9.76 1.16 -3.38
CA LEU A 25 8.62 1.57 -4.21
C LEU A 25 8.36 3.07 -4.08
N GLN A 26 7.72 3.66 -5.08
CA GLN A 26 7.21 5.03 -5.01
C GLN A 26 5.73 5.03 -4.68
N VAL A 27 5.31 5.92 -3.79
CA VAL A 27 3.88 6.25 -3.59
C VAL A 27 3.45 7.20 -4.69
N VAL A 28 2.52 6.78 -5.54
CA VAL A 28 1.98 7.58 -6.64
C VAL A 28 0.65 8.23 -6.27
N GLY A 29 -0.09 7.64 -5.32
CA GLY A 29 -1.38 8.14 -4.89
C GLY A 29 -1.76 7.65 -3.50
N ILE A 30 -2.50 8.48 -2.76
CA ILE A 30 -3.07 8.11 -1.46
C ILE A 30 -4.57 8.46 -1.46
N LYS A 31 -5.42 7.50 -1.08
CA LYS A 31 -6.86 7.73 -0.94
C LYS A 31 -7.35 7.24 0.42
N THR A 32 -8.04 8.10 1.15
CA THR A 32 -8.78 7.68 2.36
C THR A 32 -9.97 6.81 1.96
N ILE A 33 -10.16 5.72 2.68
CA ILE A 33 -11.36 4.89 2.60
C ILE A 33 -12.15 5.15 3.87
N ASP A 34 -13.31 5.78 3.71
CA ASP A 34 -14.25 5.92 4.80
C ASP A 34 -14.82 4.54 5.14
N SER A 35 -14.67 4.14 6.40
CA SER A 35 -15.33 2.94 6.91
C SER A 35 -16.77 3.34 7.25
N LYS A 36 -17.72 3.00 6.37
CA LYS A 36 -19.16 3.11 6.64
C LYS A 36 -19.62 2.04 7.62
N THR A 37 -19.02 2.02 8.81
CA THR A 37 -19.48 1.18 9.90
C THR A 37 -19.79 2.11 11.05
N ASP A 38 -21.06 2.18 11.41
CA ASP A 38 -21.61 2.79 12.63
C ASP A 38 -21.10 2.07 13.88
N ASP A 39 -19.78 1.89 13.99
CA ASP A 39 -19.12 1.29 15.13
C ASP A 39 -18.77 2.41 16.12
N PRO A 40 -19.42 2.46 17.30
CA PRO A 40 -19.21 3.50 18.30
C PRO A 40 -17.82 3.48 18.95
N SER A 41 -16.97 2.48 18.64
CA SER A 41 -15.60 2.36 19.15
C SER A 41 -14.56 3.16 18.35
N GLY A 42 -14.96 3.89 17.30
CA GLY A 42 -14.07 4.76 16.54
C GLY A 42 -13.21 4.00 15.53
N ALA A 43 -13.80 3.69 14.36
CA ALA A 43 -13.08 3.03 13.27
C ALA A 43 -11.85 3.86 12.85
N SER A 44 -10.66 3.26 12.99
CA SER A 44 -9.40 3.88 12.56
C SER A 44 -9.42 4.12 11.04
N LYS A 45 -9.08 5.34 10.60
CA LYS A 45 -9.03 5.71 9.16
C LYS A 45 -8.23 4.67 8.38
N ARG A 46 -8.72 4.26 7.21
CA ARG A 46 -8.00 3.32 6.35
C ARG A 46 -7.49 4.06 5.13
N TYR A 47 -6.22 3.87 4.79
CA TYR A 47 -5.61 4.50 3.62
C TYR A 47 -5.28 3.46 2.56
N ARG A 48 -5.75 3.72 1.34
CA ARG A 48 -5.36 2.99 0.14
C ARG A 48 -4.19 3.72 -0.51
N LEU A 49 -3.16 2.97 -0.86
CA LEU A 49 -1.99 3.47 -1.55
C LEU A 49 -1.98 2.96 -3.00
N MET A 50 -1.54 3.82 -3.90
CA MET A 50 -1.09 3.42 -5.22
C MET A 50 0.44 3.43 -5.22
N LEU A 51 1.04 2.26 -5.45
CA LEU A 51 2.50 2.08 -5.44
C LEU A 51 3.02 1.82 -6.85
N SER A 52 4.24 2.28 -7.12
CA SER A 52 4.98 2.03 -8.37
C SER A 52 6.34 1.42 -8.08
N ASP A 53 6.74 0.43 -8.87
CA ASP A 53 8.11 -0.12 -8.88
C ASP A 53 8.98 0.45 -10.02
N GLY A 54 8.46 1.47 -10.72
CA GLY A 54 9.09 2.09 -11.89
C GLY A 54 8.76 1.40 -13.21
N LYS A 55 8.09 0.24 -13.19
CA LYS A 55 7.60 -0.47 -14.39
C LYS A 55 6.09 -0.70 -14.36
N ALA A 56 5.56 -1.08 -13.20
CA ALA A 56 4.14 -1.33 -12.98
C ALA A 56 3.63 -0.46 -11.82
N THR A 57 2.32 -0.21 -11.82
CA THR A 57 1.61 0.43 -10.72
C THR A 57 0.55 -0.51 -10.17
N PHE A 58 0.31 -0.43 -8.86
CA PHE A 58 -0.74 -1.22 -8.19
C PHE A 58 -1.50 -0.34 -7.20
N SER A 59 -2.81 -0.20 -7.41
CA SER A 59 -3.68 0.75 -6.71
C SER A 59 -4.48 0.15 -5.54
N SER A 60 -4.36 -1.15 -5.30
CA SER A 60 -5.11 -1.87 -4.26
C SER A 60 -4.27 -2.17 -3.01
N CYS A 61 -3.20 -1.41 -2.76
CA CYS A 61 -2.42 -1.55 -1.53
C CYS A 61 -3.15 -0.88 -0.36
N MET A 62 -3.17 -1.52 0.81
CA MET A 62 -3.70 -0.93 2.04
C MET A 62 -2.55 -0.65 3.01
N LEU A 63 -2.52 0.54 3.59
CA LEU A 63 -1.62 0.83 4.71
C LEU A 63 -2.16 0.17 5.98
N GLY A 64 -1.27 -0.47 6.76
CA GLY A 64 -1.63 -0.94 8.09
C GLY A 64 -2.01 0.24 8.99
N THR A 65 -3.11 0.12 9.74
CA THR A 65 -3.65 1.22 10.57
C THR A 65 -2.66 1.73 11.62
N GLN A 66 -1.75 0.87 12.09
CA GLN A 66 -0.66 1.25 12.97
C GLN A 66 0.32 2.26 12.36
N MET A 67 0.33 2.39 11.03
CA MET A 67 1.18 3.33 10.29
C MET A 67 0.44 4.60 9.85
N ASN A 68 -0.84 4.78 10.21
CA ASN A 68 -1.66 5.93 9.81
C ASN A 68 -1.02 7.28 10.15
N LYS A 69 -0.35 7.36 11.31
CA LYS A 69 0.39 8.57 11.73
C LYS A 69 1.37 9.07 10.68
N LEU A 70 1.94 8.20 9.84
CA LEU A 70 2.88 8.63 8.79
C LEU A 70 2.19 9.51 7.75
N ILE A 71 0.94 9.23 7.40
CA ILE A 71 0.15 10.06 6.48
C ILE A 71 -0.31 11.33 7.22
N GLU A 72 -0.83 11.18 8.44
CA GLU A 72 -1.36 12.30 9.23
C GLU A 72 -0.29 13.36 9.54
N THR A 73 0.96 12.94 9.69
CA THR A 73 2.12 13.82 9.92
C THR A 73 2.82 14.26 8.62
N ASN A 74 2.27 13.94 7.44
CA ASN A 74 2.88 14.18 6.12
C ASN A 74 4.26 13.54 5.91
N SER A 75 4.68 12.60 6.77
CA SER A 75 5.90 11.81 6.60
C SER A 75 5.80 10.83 5.42
N LEU A 76 4.58 10.40 5.09
CA LEU A 76 4.24 9.59 3.93
C LEU A 76 3.21 10.33 3.08
N LYS A 77 3.62 10.76 1.89
CA LYS A 77 2.78 11.50 0.92
C LYS A 77 3.03 11.03 -0.51
N GLU A 78 2.25 11.53 -1.46
CA GLU A 78 2.53 11.31 -2.88
C GLU A 78 3.96 11.70 -3.25
N ASN A 79 4.55 10.94 -4.16
CA ASN A 79 5.95 10.98 -4.57
C ASN A 79 6.98 10.51 -3.53
N SER A 80 6.55 10.06 -2.35
CA SER A 80 7.47 9.48 -1.37
C SER A 80 8.07 8.16 -1.89
N ILE A 81 9.35 7.93 -1.61
CA ILE A 81 10.02 6.66 -1.86
C ILE A 81 10.08 5.88 -0.56
N VAL A 82 9.53 4.66 -0.55
CA VAL A 82 9.41 3.81 0.64
C VAL A 82 10.04 2.45 0.40
N ARG A 83 10.63 1.88 1.45
CA ARG A 83 11.02 0.46 1.47
C ARG A 83 9.92 -0.34 2.15
N ILE A 84 9.40 -1.35 1.48
CA ILE A 84 8.43 -2.28 2.04
C ILE A 84 9.18 -3.38 2.77
N ASP A 85 9.10 -3.37 4.10
CA ASP A 85 9.75 -4.39 4.94
C ASP A 85 8.85 -5.60 5.19
N ARG A 86 7.53 -5.41 5.18
CA ARG A 86 6.53 -6.46 5.39
C ARG A 86 5.28 -6.18 4.55
N VAL A 87 4.78 -7.20 3.88
CA VAL A 87 3.55 -7.15 3.08
C VAL A 87 2.73 -8.42 3.31
N MET A 88 1.42 -8.26 3.38
CA MET A 88 0.46 -9.36 3.35
C MET A 88 -0.34 -9.25 2.05
N VAL A 89 -0.44 -10.36 1.32
CA VAL A 89 -1.19 -10.41 0.07
C VAL A 89 -2.43 -11.27 0.31
N ASN A 90 -3.60 -10.65 0.19
CA ASN A 90 -4.87 -11.33 0.34
C ASN A 90 -5.56 -11.37 -1.03
N SER A 91 -5.75 -12.58 -1.55
CA SER A 91 -6.60 -12.80 -2.71
C SER A 91 -8.05 -12.70 -2.26
N ILE A 92 -8.74 -11.64 -2.69
CA ILE A 92 -10.20 -11.57 -2.51
C ILE A 92 -10.79 -12.52 -3.55
N ASP A 93 -11.12 -13.73 -3.13
CA ASP A 93 -11.86 -14.66 -3.97
C ASP A 93 -13.25 -14.06 -4.21
N LYS A 94 -13.65 -13.93 -5.48
CA LYS A 94 -15.01 -13.49 -5.83
C LYS A 94 -15.97 -14.67 -5.65
N GLN A 95 -16.07 -15.20 -4.44
CA GLN A 95 -17.17 -16.10 -4.08
C GLN A 95 -18.31 -15.26 -3.53
N ASN A 96 -19.24 -14.89 -4.42
CA ASN A 96 -20.69 -14.81 -4.20
C ASN A 96 -21.32 -13.90 -5.26
N GLY A 97 -21.65 -14.52 -6.38
CA GLY A 97 -22.51 -14.00 -7.44
C GLY A 97 -23.43 -15.10 -7.95
N ARG A 98 -24.10 -15.81 -7.03
CA ARG A 98 -25.24 -16.67 -7.32
C ARG A 98 -26.40 -16.25 -6.43
#